data_AF-A0A3M9NM20-F1
#
_entry.id   AF-A0A3M9NM20-F1
#
_cell.length_a   1.000
_cell.length_b   1.000
_cell.length_c   1.000
_cell.angle_alpha   90.00
_cell.angle_beta   90.00
_cell.angle_gamma   90.00
#
_symmetry.space_group_name_H-M   'P 1'
#
loop_
_entity.id
_entity.type
_entity.pdbx_description
1 polymer ?
#
loop_
_entity_poly.entity_id
_entity_poly.type
_entity_poly.pdbx_seq_one_letter_code
_entity_poly.pdbx_strand_id
1 'polypeptide(L)' 'MMITKEKIIESIKAMPEEEFEDIDILLEHIVLLEKIETGLKDIEDGNTHTNEEMNQIIESWFQK' A
#
# COMPACT_ATOMS: atom_id res chain seq x y z
N MET A 1 2.33 9.84 -3.34
CA MET A 1 2.38 10.91 -2.32
C MET A 1 3.01 10.27 -1.09
N MET A 2 3.94 10.92 -0.39
CA MET A 2 4.56 10.31 0.80
C MET A 2 3.59 10.35 1.98
N ILE A 3 3.41 9.21 2.66
CA ILE A 3 2.75 9.12 3.96
C ILE A 3 3.39 10.11 4.95
N THR A 4 2.57 10.78 5.76
CA THR A 4 3.09 11.79 6.70
C THR A 4 3.70 11.15 7.94
N LYS A 5 4.64 11.84 8.57
CA LYS A 5 5.26 11.41 9.83
C LYS A 5 4.22 11.20 10.92
N GLU A 6 3.23 12.08 11.01
CA GLU A 6 2.14 12.00 11.99
C GLU A 6 1.39 10.68 11.85
N LYS A 7 1.07 10.29 10.61
CA LYS A 7 0.29 9.09 10.33
C LYS A 7 1.08 7.81 10.60
N ILE A 8 2.39 7.81 10.30
CA ILE A 8 3.29 6.72 10.71
C ILE A 8 3.26 6.55 12.24
N ILE A 9 3.37 7.64 13.00
CA ILE A 9 3.36 7.59 14.47
C ILE A 9 2.01 7.10 15.01
N GLU A 10 0.90 7.50 14.40
CA GLU A 10 -0.44 7.03 14.78
C GLU A 10 -0.60 5.53 14.51
N SER A 11 -0.19 5.05 13.33
CA SER A 11 -0.21 3.63 12.98
C SER A 11 0.65 2.80 13.94
N ILE A 12 1.84 3.30 14.29
CA ILE A 12 2.72 2.66 15.27
C ILE A 12 2.03 2.54 16.64
N LYS A 13 1.36 3.61 17.09
CA LYS A 13 0.65 3.58 18.39
C LYS A 13 -0.58 2.68 18.39
N ALA A 14 -1.17 2.42 17.23
CA ALA A 14 -2.35 1.57 17.09
C ALA A 14 -2.00 0.08 16.96
N MET A 15 -0.76 -0.24 16.63
CA MET A 15 -0.28 -1.62 16.53
C MET A 15 -0.14 -2.25 17.93
N PRO A 16 -0.54 -3.53 18.12
CA PRO A 16 -0.31 -4.26 19.36
C PRO A 16 1.19 -4.32 19.73
N GLU A 17 1.52 -4.21 21.01
CA GLU A 17 2.93 -4.27 21.48
C GLU A 17 3.62 -5.58 21.10
N GLU A 18 2.84 -6.67 21.04
CA GLU A 18 3.27 -8.01 20.62
C GLU A 18 3.53 -8.15 19.11
N GLU A 19 3.17 -7.15 18.29
CA GLU A 19 3.53 -7.10 16.86
C GLU A 19 4.82 -6.27 16.61
N PHE A 20 5.36 -5.60 17.64
CA PHE A 20 6.63 -4.84 17.60
C PHE A 20 7.86 -5.69 17.92
N GLU A 21 7.87 -6.95 17.51
CA GLU A 21 9.03 -7.82 17.75
C GLU A 21 10.19 -7.51 16.80
N ASP A 22 9.91 -6.99 15.60
CA ASP A 22 10.88 -6.75 14.54
C ASP A 22 10.66 -5.41 13.80
N ILE A 23 11.76 -4.72 13.50
CA ILE A 23 11.76 -3.50 12.69
C ILE A 23 11.31 -3.77 11.25
N ASP A 24 11.57 -4.97 10.72
CA ASP A 24 11.17 -5.32 9.35
C ASP A 24 9.64 -5.37 9.21
N ILE A 25 8.93 -5.89 10.22
CA ILE A 25 7.45 -5.91 10.28
C ILE A 25 6.90 -4.49 10.26
N LEU A 26 7.51 -3.58 11.01
CA LEU A 26 7.13 -2.17 11.01
C LEU A 26 7.30 -1.53 9.62
N LEU A 27 8.42 -1.80 8.94
CA LEU A 27 8.67 -1.27 7.61
C LEU A 27 7.65 -1.80 6.59
N GLU A 28 7.31 -3.09 6.65
CA GLU A 28 6.27 -3.68 5.80
C GLU A 28 4.91 -3.02 6.03
N HIS A 29 4.55 -2.77 7.29
CA HIS A 29 3.30 -2.10 7.63
C HIS A 29 3.24 -0.68 7.06
N ILE A 30 4.35 0.08 7.13
CA ILE A 30 4.44 1.43 6.54
C ILE A 30 4.25 1.37 5.02
N VAL A 31 4.90 0.42 4.34
CA VAL A 31 4.76 0.23 2.89
C VAL A 31 3.31 -0.15 2.52
N LEU A 32 2.66 -1.00 3.31
CA LEU A 32 1.26 -1.37 3.10
C LEU A 32 0.34 -0.14 3.19
N LEU A 33 0.52 0.68 4.22
CA LEU A 33 -0.25 1.92 4.38
C LEU A 33 -0.07 2.87 3.20
N GLU A 34 1.18 3.07 2.74
CA GLU A 34 1.45 3.89 1.56
C GLU A 34 0.73 3.36 0.31
N LYS A 35 0.71 2.04 0.10
CA LYS A 35 -0.01 1.40 -1.02
C LYS A 35 -1.52 1.61 -0.92
N ILE A 36 -2.09 1.52 0.27
CA ILE A 36 -3.52 1.76 0.49
C ILE A 36 -3.86 3.22 0.17
N GLU A 37 -3.09 4.18 0.69
CA GLU A 37 -3.32 5.60 0.40
C GLU A 37 -3.18 5.93 -1.08
N THR A 38 -2.18 5.33 -1.74
CA THR A 38 -2.00 5.47 -3.18
C THR A 38 -3.20 4.92 -3.94
N GLY A 39 -3.68 3.72 -3.59
CA GLY A 39 -4.86 3.13 -4.22
C GLY A 39 -6.15 3.94 -4.00
N LEU A 40 -6.35 4.50 -2.81
CA LEU A 40 -7.48 5.41 -2.55
C LEU A 40 -7.41 6.66 -3.41
N LYS A 41 -6.22 7.26 -3.53
CA LYS A 41 -5.99 8.41 -4.40
C LYS A 41 -6.19 8.07 -5.88
N ASP A 42 -5.76 6.89 -6.32
CA ASP A 42 -5.97 6.43 -7.69
C ASP A 42 -7.47 6.30 -8.02
N ILE A 43 -8.29 5.89 -7.05
CA ILE A 43 -9.76 5.90 -7.20
C ILE A 43 -10.29 7.33 -7.35
N GLU A 44 -9.84 8.27 -6.50
CA GLU A 44 -10.26 9.67 -6.56
C GLU A 44 -9.85 10.36 -7.87
N ASP A 45 -8.64 10.09 -8.34
CA ASP A 45 -8.08 10.68 -9.56
C ASP A 45 -8.58 9.96 -10.84
N GLY A 46 -9.33 8.86 -10.71
CA GLY A 46 -9.83 8.06 -11.83
C GLY A 46 -8.79 7.16 -12.50
N ASN A 47 -7.64 6.93 -11.85
CA ASN A 47 -6.58 6.02 -12.28
C ASN A 47 -6.97 4.55 -11.98
N THR A 48 -8.12 4.11 -12.48
CA THR A 48 -8.63 2.76 -12.28
C THR A 48 -8.63 1.99 -13.60
N HIS A 49 -8.41 0.69 -13.53
CA HIS A 49 -8.48 -0.20 -14.68
C HIS A 49 -9.77 -1.03 -14.67
N THR A 50 -10.32 -1.31 -15.85
CA THR A 50 -11.39 -2.31 -15.96
C THR A 50 -10.82 -3.73 -15.77
N ASN A 51 -11.70 -4.71 -15.59
CA ASN A 51 -11.27 -6.10 -15.50
C ASN A 51 -10.58 -6.57 -16.80
N GLU A 52 -11.05 -6.12 -17.97
CA GLU A 52 -10.41 -6.45 -19.25
C GLU A 52 -9.00 -5.87 -19.36
N GLU A 53 -8.81 -4.61 -18.96
CA GLU A 53 -7.50 -3.95 -18.94
C GLU A 53 -6.55 -4.63 -17.95
N MET A 54 -7.04 -5.02 -16.77
CA MET A 54 -6.26 -5.76 -15.78
C MET A 54 -5.76 -7.11 -16.32
N ASN A 55 -6.60 -7.85 -17.06
CA ASN A 55 -6.20 -9.11 -17.67
C ASN A 55 -5.05 -8.91 -18.67
N GLN A 56 -5.10 -7.87 -19.49
CA GLN A 56 -4.03 -7.53 -20.44
C GLN A 56 -2.72 -7.17 -19.72
N ILE A 57 -2.80 -6.43 -18.62
CA ILE A 57 -1.63 -6.09 -17.79
C ILE A 57 -1.01 -7.36 -17.21
N ILE A 58 -1.82 -8.25 -16.64
CA ILE A 58 -1.35 -9.51 -16.06
C ILE A 58 -0.70 -10.40 -17.13
N GLU A 59 -1.31 -10.52 -18.30
CA GLU A 59 -0.76 -11.28 -19.43
C GLU A 59 0.62 -10.74 -19.86
N SER A 60 0.81 -9.42 -19.86
CA SER A 60 2.09 -8.79 -20.23
C SER A 60 3.26 -9.20 -19.33
N TRP A 61 3.00 -9.57 -18.07
CA TRP A 61 4.05 -10.00 -17.13
C TRP A 61 4.64 -11.37 -17.48
N PHE A 62 3.89 -12.19 -18.22
CA PHE A 62 4.29 -13.54 -18.64
C PHE A 62 4.84 -13.59 -20.05
N GLN A 63 4.85 -12.49 -20.81
CA GLN A 63 5.41 -12.42 -22.16
C GLN A 63 6.93 -12.18 -22.19
N LYS A 64 7.65 -12.61 -21.14
CA LYS A 64 9.12 -12.52 -21.06
C LYS A 64 9.80 -13.82 -21.47
#